data_AF-A0A7W1Z0N4-F1
#
_entry.id   AF-A0A7W1Z0N4-F1
#
_cell.length_a   1.000
_cell.length_b   1.000
_cell.length_c   1.000
_cell.angle_alpha   90.00
_cell.angle_beta   90.00
_cell.angle_gamma   90.00
#
_symmetry.space_group_name_H-M   'P 1'
#
loop_
_entity.id
_entity.type
_entity.pdbx_description
1 polymer ?
#
loop_
_entity_poly.entity_id
_entity_poly.type
_entity_poly.pdbx_seq_one_letter_code
_entity_poly.pdbx_strand_id
1 'polypeptide(L)' 'MRTFGWWFGMGSLLTLAVLLVQGGMRDLIYGSSHSGTWEGILTMGVTVFGGGVLAGCVAVILNRLR' A
#
# COMPACT_ATOMS: atom_id res chain seq x y z
N MET A 1 7.61 -14.20 -12.17
CA MET A 1 6.36 -13.67 -11.55
C MET A 1 6.18 -14.09 -10.08
N ARG A 2 6.52 -15.33 -9.67
CA ARG A 2 6.39 -15.77 -8.26
C ARG A 2 7.14 -14.88 -7.25
N THR A 3 8.40 -14.54 -7.51
CA THR A 3 9.19 -13.63 -6.65
C THR A 3 8.59 -12.22 -6.59
N PHE A 4 8.17 -11.68 -7.74
CA PHE A 4 7.55 -10.35 -7.81
C PHE A 4 6.23 -10.30 -7.02
N GLY A 5 5.34 -11.27 -7.21
CA GLY A 5 4.07 -11.32 -6.48
C GLY A 5 4.24 -11.48 -4.98
N TRP A 6 5.24 -12.25 -4.53
CA TRP A 6 5.54 -12.43 -3.11
C TRP A 6 6.08 -11.14 -2.46
N TRP A 7 7.01 -10.47 -3.13
CA TRP A 7 7.55 -9.18 -2.67
C TRP A 7 6.54 -8.04 -2.77
N PHE A 8 5.70 -8.03 -3.81
CA PHE A 8 4.57 -7.12 -3.94
C PHE A 8 3.59 -7.30 -2.77
N GLY A 9 3.26 -8.54 -2.42
CA GLY A 9 2.42 -8.86 -1.26
C GLY A 9 2.99 -8.34 0.05
N MET A 10 4.29 -8.56 0.30
CA MET A 10 4.98 -8.03 1.49
C MET A 10 5.01 -6.50 1.53
N GLY A 11 5.29 -5.83 0.39
CA GLY A 11 5.30 -4.37 0.31
C GLY A 11 3.92 -3.74 0.54
N SER A 12 2.88 -4.34 -0.04
CA SER A 12 1.49 -3.92 0.14
C SER A 12 1.02 -4.11 1.59
N LEU A 13 1.31 -5.26 2.21
CA LEU A 13 1.03 -5.54 3.62
C LEU A 13 1.74 -4.56 4.56
N LEU A 14 2.99 -4.22 4.28
CA LEU A 14 3.74 -3.24 5.08
C LEU A 14 3.07 -1.86 5.01
N THR A 15 2.71 -1.40 3.81
CA THR A 15 2.00 -0.12 3.66
C THR A 15 0.65 -0.14 4.35
N LEU A 16 -0.11 -1.24 4.25
CA LEU A 16 -1.38 -1.40 4.95
C LEU A 16 -1.17 -1.34 6.48
N ALA A 17 -0.15 -2.02 7.01
CA ALA A 17 0.19 -1.99 8.43
C ALA A 17 0.58 -0.59 8.91
N VAL A 18 1.36 0.16 8.11
CA VAL A 18 1.74 1.54 8.44
C VAL A 18 0.51 2.45 8.45
N LEU A 19 -0.40 2.32 7.49
CA LEU A 19 -1.64 3.10 7.42
C LEU A 19 -2.58 2.80 8.59
N LEU A 20 -2.61 1.55 9.07
CA LEU A 20 -3.33 1.16 10.29
C LEU A 20 -2.71 1.79 11.54
N VAL A 21 -1.38 1.78 11.66
CA VAL A 21 -0.65 2.33 12.81
C VAL A 21 -0.70 3.86 12.87
N GLN A 22 -0.58 4.53 11.73
CA GLN A 22 -0.68 6.00 11.63
C GLN A 22 -2.12 6.50 11.80
N GLY A 23 -3.10 5.61 11.91
CA GLY A 23 -4.50 5.96 12.11
C GLY A 23 -5.24 6.35 10.83
N GLY A 24 -4.69 6.12 9.64
CA GLY A 24 -5.32 6.46 8.36
C GLY A 24 -6.68 5.80 8.13
N MET A 25 -6.86 4.55 8.57
CA MET A 25 -8.20 3.91 8.56
C MET A 25 -9.15 4.53 9.58
N ARG A 26 -8.63 4.98 10.72
CA ARG A 26 -9.44 5.56 11.79
C ARG A 26 -9.92 6.95 11.41
N ASP A 27 -9.09 7.72 10.70
CA ASP A 27 -9.40 9.03 10.14
C ASP A 27 -10.46 8.93 9.02
N LEU A 28 -10.36 7.90 8.16
CA LEU A 28 -11.36 7.61 7.12
C LEU A 28 -12.70 7.08 7.65
N ILE A 29 -12.70 6.32 8.75
CA ILE A 29 -13.92 5.69 9.31
C ILE A 29 -14.63 6.60 10.32
N TYR A 30 -13.90 7.36 11.13
CA TYR A 30 -14.48 8.23 12.17
C TYR A 30 -14.54 9.71 11.77
N GLY A 31 -13.74 10.16 10.79
CA GLY A 31 -13.77 11.53 10.27
C GLY A 31 -14.77 11.78 9.14
N SER A 32 -15.50 10.75 8.68
CA SER A 32 -16.38 10.78 7.50
C SER A 32 -17.74 11.46 7.72
N SER A 33 -17.75 12.63 8.36
CA SER A 33 -18.91 13.53 8.44
C SER A 33 -18.88 14.65 7.39
N HIS A 34 -17.87 14.70 6.50
CA HIS A 34 -17.78 15.72 5.45
C HIS A 34 -17.31 15.13 4.10
N SER A 35 -18.26 14.91 3.20
CA SER A 35 -18.18 15.17 1.74
C SER A 35 -16.98 14.65 0.91
N GLY A 36 -16.34 13.50 1.23
CA GLY A 36 -15.18 13.05 0.43
C GLY A 36 -14.79 11.57 0.53
N THR A 37 -15.68 10.69 1.00
CA THR A 37 -15.35 9.29 1.32
C THR A 37 -14.76 8.50 0.15
N TRP A 38 -15.13 8.81 -1.09
CA TRP A 38 -14.67 8.08 -2.27
C TRP A 38 -13.23 8.41 -2.68
N GLU A 39 -12.85 9.69 -2.64
CA GLU A 39 -11.47 10.10 -2.96
C GLU A 39 -10.46 9.60 -1.92
N GLY A 40 -10.83 9.63 -0.64
CA GLY A 40 -9.96 9.15 0.45
C GLY A 40 -9.68 7.65 0.39
N ILE A 41 -10.68 6.86 -0.02
CA ILE A 41 -10.52 5.41 -0.23
C ILE A 41 -9.67 5.14 -1.48
N LEU A 42 -9.89 5.88 -2.57
CA LEU A 42 -9.11 5.74 -3.80
C LEU A 42 -7.64 6.11 -3.60
N THR A 43 -7.37 7.21 -2.90
CA THR A 43 -5.99 7.61 -2.58
C THR A 43 -5.32 6.56 -1.71
N MET A 44 -5.97 6.05 -0.65
CA MET A 44 -5.44 4.94 0.15
C MET A 44 -5.15 3.68 -0.66
N GLY A 45 -6.06 3.29 -1.56
CA GLY A 45 -5.86 2.15 -2.44
C GLY A 45 -4.63 2.34 -3.34
N VAL A 46 -4.46 3.53 -3.91
CA VAL A 46 -3.29 3.89 -4.72
C VAL A 46 -2.00 3.90 -3.89
N THR A 47 -2.01 4.34 -2.64
CA THR A 47 -0.82 4.32 -1.77
C THR A 47 -0.38 2.89 -1.46
N VAL A 48 -1.33 2.01 -1.12
CA VAL A 48 -1.04 0.58 -0.85
C VAL A 48 -0.53 -0.12 -2.10
N PHE A 49 -1.16 0.15 -3.26
CA PHE A 49 -0.71 -0.43 -4.52
C PHE A 49 0.67 0.10 -4.93
N GLY A 50 0.92 1.39 -4.74
CA GLY A 50 2.21 2.03 -4.99
C GLY A 50 3.33 1.44 -4.14
N GLY A 51 3.10 1.24 -2.84
CA GLY A 51 4.07 0.58 -1.94
C GLY A 51 4.40 -0.84 -2.36
N GLY A 52 3.40 -1.62 -2.76
CA GLY A 52 3.59 -2.96 -3.32
C GLY A 52 4.41 -2.95 -4.62
N VAL A 53 4.12 -2.04 -5.55
CA VAL A 53 4.85 -1.94 -6.83
C VAL A 53 6.31 -1.57 -6.60
N LEU A 54 6.61 -0.62 -5.71
CA LEU A 54 7.99 -0.23 -5.38
C LEU A 54 8.78 -1.41 -4.81
N ALA A 55 8.21 -2.13 -3.84
CA ALA A 55 8.84 -3.31 -3.25
C ALA A 55 9.04 -4.44 -4.27
N GLY A 56 8.06 -4.66 -5.15
CA GLY A 56 8.15 -5.62 -6.25
C GLY A 56 9.24 -5.27 -7.26
N CYS A 57 9.37 -4.00 -7.63
CA CYS A 57 10.42 -3.51 -8.54
C CYS A 57 11.82 -3.67 -7.93
N VAL A 58 12.01 -3.31 -6.66
CA VAL A 58 13.30 -3.51 -5.96
C VAL A 58 13.68 -4.99 -5.93
N ALA A 59 12.73 -5.88 -5.66
CA ALA A 59 12.97 -7.33 -5.65
C ALA A 59 13.43 -7.87 -7.01
N VAL A 60 12.85 -7.36 -8.12
CA VAL A 60 13.27 -7.74 -9.48
C VAL A 60 14.67 -7.24 -9.79
N ILE A 61 15.02 -6.01 -9.38
CA ILE A 61 16.35 -5.44 -9.57
C ILE A 61 17.39 -6.24 -8.78
N LEU A 62 17.13 -6.53 -7.50
CA LEU A 62 18.03 -7.35 -6.66
C LEU A 62 18.19 -8.77 -7.19
N ASN A 63 17.13 -9.36 -7.75
CA ASN A 63 17.18 -10.69 -8.37
C ASN A 63 17.89 -10.68 -9.75
N ARG A 64 18.15 -9.51 -10.33
CA ARG A 64 18.90 -9.36 -11.59
C ARG A 64 20.38 -8.99 -11.36
N LEU A 65 20.68 -8.44 -10.18
CA LEU A 65 22.04 -8.15 -9.70
C LEU A 65 22.73 -9.35 -9.04
N ARG A 66 21.96 -10.41 -8.75
CA ARG A 66 22.45 -11.69 -8.25
C ARG A 66 22.64 -12.67 -9.40
#